data_AF-B7QHL8-F1
#
_entry.id   AF-B7QHL8-F1
#
_cell.length_a   1.000
_cell.length_b   1.000
_cell.length_c   1.000
_cell.angle_alpha   90.00
_cell.angle_beta   90.00
_cell.angle_gamma   90.00
#
_symmetry.space_group_name_H-M   'P 1'
#
loop_
_entity.id
_entity.type
_entity.pdbx_description
1 polymer ?
#
loop_
_entity_poly.entity_id
_entity_poly.type
_entity_poly.pdbx_seq_one_letter_code
_entity_poly.pdbx_strand_id
1 'polypeptide(L)' 'IRQEYMFSFRPLNLDTQQVVWSSYKQNSTLKYLVAVNAHGAVVLVLRACGGRVSDKELTIAS' A
#
# COMPACT_ATOMS: atom_id res chain seq x y z
N ILE A 1 -12.73 -7.15 -0.59
CA ILE A 1 -11.53 -6.40 -0.18
C ILE A 1 -10.92 -5.81 -1.45
N ARG A 2 -10.56 -4.52 -1.45
CA ARG A 2 -9.90 -3.84 -2.57
C ARG A 2 -8.54 -3.30 -2.12
N GLN A 3 -7.63 -3.15 -3.07
CA GLN A 3 -6.31 -2.55 -2.84
C GLN A 3 -6.34 -1.09 -3.27
N GLU A 4 -5.91 -0.22 -2.37
CA GLU A 4 -5.81 1.22 -2.64
C GLU A 4 -4.36 1.70 -2.47
N TYR A 5 -4.02 2.73 -3.24
CA TYR A 5 -2.69 3.32 -3.28
C TYR A 5 -2.75 4.74 -2.71
N MET A 6 -1.89 5.04 -1.74
CA MET A 6 -1.71 6.40 -1.25
C MET A 6 -0.30 6.88 -1.57
N PHE A 7 -0.19 8.12 -2.06
CA PHE A 7 1.10 8.78 -2.20
C PHE A 7 1.65 9.13 -0.81
N SER A 8 2.92 8.81 -0.58
CA SER A 8 3.59 9.13 0.66
C SER A 8 4.75 10.09 0.42
N PHE A 9 5.08 10.89 1.42
CA PHE A 9 6.27 11.75 1.41
C PHE A 9 7.53 10.89 1.26
N ARG A 10 8.59 11.44 0.65
CA ARG A 10 9.86 10.73 0.45
C ARG A 10 10.52 10.53 1.83
N PRO A 11 10.61 9.30 2.36
CA PRO A 11 11.21 9.09 3.67
C PRO A 11 12.69 9.48 3.64
N LEU A 12 13.22 10.01 4.76
CA LEU A 12 14.63 10.43 4.82
C LEU A 12 15.61 9.23 4.83
N ASN A 13 15.16 8.08 5.31
CA ASN A 13 15.95 6.84 5.36
C ASN A 13 16.01 6.17 3.98
N LEU A 14 17.22 5.93 3.48
CA LEU A 14 17.48 5.30 2.17
C LEU A 14 16.91 3.88 2.08
N ASP A 15 17.01 3.10 3.15
CA ASP A 15 16.46 1.75 3.21
C ASP A 15 14.93 1.77 3.05
N THR A 16 14.27 2.67 3.79
CA THR A 16 12.82 2.88 3.67
C THR A 16 12.46 3.38 2.27
N GLN A 17 13.22 4.31 1.67
CA GLN A 17 12.98 4.78 0.31
C GLN A 17 12.95 3.63 -0.70
N GLN A 18 13.88 2.67 -0.60
CA GLN A 18 13.88 1.50 -1.50
C GLN A 18 12.63 0.64 -1.36
N VAL A 19 12.07 0.53 -0.15
CA VAL A 19 10.87 -0.27 0.13
C VAL A 19 9.59 0.44 -0.34
N VAL A 20 9.49 1.76 -0.19
CA VAL A 20 8.29 2.53 -0.57
C VAL A 20 8.29 2.90 -2.06
N TRP A 21 9.44 2.91 -2.71
CA TRP A 21 9.57 3.26 -4.11
C TRP A 21 8.88 2.26 -5.03
N SER A 22 7.93 2.76 -5.81
CA SER A 22 7.29 1.99 -6.88
C SER A 22 7.89 2.41 -8.22
N SER A 23 8.64 1.49 -8.85
CA SER A 23 9.19 1.74 -10.19
C SER A 23 8.11 1.98 -11.24
N TYR A 24 6.93 1.36 -11.08
CA TYR A 24 5.80 1.55 -12.00
C TYR A 24 5.20 2.95 -11.93
N LYS A 25 5.11 3.54 -10.72
CA LYS A 25 4.57 4.90 -10.51
C LYS A 25 5.66 5.98 -10.47
N GLN A 26 6.93 5.57 -10.57
CA GLN A 26 8.10 6.43 -10.42
C GLN A 26 8.03 7.34 -9.18
N ASN A 27 7.42 6.84 -8.10
CA ASN A 27 7.20 7.61 -6.90
C ASN A 27 7.11 6.71 -5.65
N SER A 28 7.24 7.32 -4.47
CA SER A 28 7.02 6.65 -3.18
C SER A 28 5.52 6.47 -2.94
N THR A 29 5.07 5.22 -2.91
CA THR A 29 3.65 4.88 -2.73
C THR A 29 3.50 3.85 -1.62
N LEU A 30 2.42 3.94 -0.85
CA LEU A 30 2.02 2.94 0.12
C LEU A 30 0.77 2.22 -0.39
N LYS A 31 0.73 0.91 -0.18
CA LYS A 31 -0.40 0.03 -0.52
C LYS A 31 -1.13 -0.35 0.75
N TYR A 32 -2.45 -0.38 0.68
CA TYR A 32 -3.32 -0.79 1.77
C TYR A 32 -4.40 -1.74 1.26
N LEU A 33 -4.81 -2.67 2.11
CA LEU A 33 -6.00 -3.47 1.89
C LEU A 33 -7.17 -2.79 2.58
N VAL A 34 -8.22 -2.51 1.82
CA VAL A 34 -9.43 -1.85 2.31
C VAL A 34 -10.60 -2.80 2.13
N ALA A 35 -11.32 -3.09 3.21
CA ALA A 35 -12.62 -3.75 3.12
C ALA A 35 -13.70 -2.68 2.99
N VAL A 36 -14.56 -2.86 2.00
CA VAL A 36 -15.71 -2.00 1.72
C VAL A 36 -16.96 -2.85 1.90
N ASN A 37 -17.95 -2.34 2.62
CA ASN A 37 -19.21 -3.06 2.81
C ASN A 37 -20.11 -2.97 1.56
N ALA A 38 -21.21 -3.71 1.55
CA ALA A 38 -22.16 -3.71 0.43
C ALA A 38 -22.80 -2.34 0.15
N HIS A 39 -22.73 -1.40 1.10
CA HIS A 39 -23.24 -0.03 0.98
C HIS A 39 -22.17 0.98 0.49
N GLY A 40 -20.96 0.51 0.17
CA GLY A 40 -19.87 1.37 -0.33
C GLY A 40 -19.07 2.09 0.75
N ALA A 41 -19.32 1.84 2.04
CA ALA A 41 -18.55 2.42 3.12
C ALA A 41 -17.28 1.61 3.42
N VAL A 42 -16.16 2.31 3.66
CA VAL A 42 -14.91 1.70 4.14
C VAL A 42 -15.13 1.22 5.57
N VAL A 43 -15.05 -0.09 5.78
CA VAL A 43 -15.27 -0.74 7.08
C VAL A 43 -13.99 -1.17 7.76
N LEU A 44 -12.91 -1.39 7.00
CA LEU A 44 -11.62 -1.77 7.57
C LEU A 44 -10.48 -1.31 6.65
N VAL A 45 -9.43 -0.75 7.26
CA VAL A 45 -8.16 -0.50 6.59
C VAL A 45 -7.11 -1.38 7.26
N LEU A 46 -6.62 -2.36 6.52
CA LEU A 46 -5.58 -3.29 6.95
C LEU A 46 -4.20 -2.75 6.59
N ARG A 47 -3.17 -3.44 7.08
CA ARG A 47 -1.76 -3.04 7.13
C ARG A 47 -1.25 -2.29 5.90
N ALA A 48 -0.49 -1.23 6.16
CA ALA A 48 0.28 -0.49 5.16
C ALA A 48 1.50 -1.30 4.73
N CYS A 49 1.68 -1.49 3.42
CA CYS A 49 2.90 -2.05 2.86
C CYS A 49 3.57 -1.05 1.90
N GLY A 50 4.89 -1.12 1.80
CA GLY A 50 5.64 -0.37 0.81
C GLY A 50 5.16 -0.67 -0.61
N GLY A 51 5.20 0.33 -1.49
CA GLY A 51 4.70 0.23 -2.87
C GLY A 51 5.36 -0.87 -3.70
N ARG A 52 6.54 -1.34 -3.27
CA ARG A 52 7.28 -2.44 -3.88
C ARG A 52 6.74 -3.83 -3.56
N VAL A 53 5.97 -3.98 -2.47
CA VAL A 53 5.35 -5.26 -2.08
C VAL A 53 4.31 -5.66 -3.13
N SER A 54 4.40 -6.89 -3.63
CA SER A 54 3.44 -7.42 -4.61
C SER A 54 2.07 -7.66 -3.95
N ASP A 55 1.02 -7.54 -4.74
CA ASP A 55 -0.37 -7.87 -4.40
C ASP A 55 -0.54 -9.29 -3.81
N LYS A 56 0.23 -10.28 -4.28
CA LYS A 56 0.22 -11.64 -3.71
C LYS A 56 0.73 -11.66 -2.27
N GLU A 57 1.89 -11.05 -2.05
CA GLU A 57 2.50 -10.93 -0.73
C GLU A 57 1.61 -10.16 0.25
N LEU A 58 0.91 -9.13 -0.24
CA LEU A 58 -0.02 -8.33 0.56
C LEU A 58 -1.23 -9.13 1.07
N THR A 59 -1.70 -10.11 0.28
CA THR A 59 -2.85 -10.95 0.64
C THR A 59 -2.46 -12.10 1.57
N ILE A 60 -1.24 -12.62 1.44
CA ILE A 60 -0.72 -13.72 2.28
C ILE A 60 -0.31 -13.19 3.67
N ALA A 61 0.13 -11.94 3.77
CA ALA A 61 0.58 -11.33 5.01
C ALA A 61 -0.55 -10.77 5.91
N SER A 62 -1.82 -10.85 5.48
CA SER A 62 -2.99 -10.28 6.16
C SER A 62 -3.88 -11.32 6.84
#